data_AF-A0A7Y7TFS5-F1
#
_entry.id   AF-A0A7Y7TFS5-F1
#
_cell.length_a   1.000
_cell.length_b   1.000
_cell.length_c   1.000
_cell.angle_alpha   90.00
_cell.angle_beta   90.00
_cell.angle_gamma   90.00
#
_symmetry.space_group_name_H-M   'P 1'
#
loop_
_entity.id
_entity.type
_entity.pdbx_description
1 polymer ?
#
loop_
_entity_poly.entity_id
_entity_poly.type
_entity_poly.pdbx_seq_one_letter_code
_entity_poly.pdbx_strand_id
1 'polypeptide(L)'
;MDAPSPGVGYFWNQKSEYECTDDKHVFSFLGFDRYRNLLLEFPEIDGTPLCILIQQEQPTVTHGVTSSLVVASLRTYLSSLQESGLDGIPSSLAGEVADMPAPTKPDPSTATEQQPAAFQHPDSLQKIRKDLGECQRCKLGKTRKNLVFGVGNPHARLVFVGEGPGGDEDLQGEPFVGEAGRILNRVITAMGLKREEVYICNVVKCRPPGNRDPEAEEIATCAPFLLRQIQTIKPEVIVALGKFATHTLLGTRDPISKLRGKFRDFHGIPLMPTFHPSYLLHRQGEGNMESFWNVWDDMTQVLRLLKLPVPDKSRKR
;
A
#
# COMPACT_ATOMS: atom_id res chain seq x y z
N MET A 1 -55.74 11.23 -22.96
CA MET A 1 -55.31 11.04 -21.56
C MET A 1 -53.83 10.72 -21.62
N ASP A 2 -53.04 11.69 -21.19
CA ASP A 2 -51.59 11.78 -21.30
C ASP A 2 -50.83 10.75 -20.43
N ALA A 3 -49.61 10.42 -20.85
CA ALA A 3 -48.67 9.54 -20.13
C ALA A 3 -47.99 10.25 -18.93
N PRO A 4 -47.32 9.53 -17.99
CA PRO A 4 -45.88 9.29 -18.18
C PRO A 4 -45.28 7.98 -17.60
N SER A 5 -44.24 7.49 -18.29
CA SER A 5 -42.92 6.94 -17.86
C SER A 5 -42.75 5.83 -16.79
N PRO A 6 -41.72 4.94 -16.93
CA PRO A 6 -41.57 3.70 -16.17
C PRO A 6 -40.83 3.89 -14.83
N GLY A 7 -41.45 3.44 -13.74
CA GLY A 7 -40.86 3.37 -12.42
C GLY A 7 -40.26 2.00 -12.11
N VAL A 8 -38.95 2.00 -11.87
CA VAL A 8 -38.11 1.06 -11.12
C VAL A 8 -38.85 -0.10 -10.43
N GLY A 9 -38.65 -1.32 -10.95
CA GLY A 9 -39.10 -2.56 -10.31
C GLY A 9 -38.19 -2.95 -9.14
N TYR A 10 -38.73 -2.95 -7.93
CA TYR A 10 -38.11 -3.56 -6.76
C TYR A 10 -38.30 -5.09 -6.84
N PHE A 11 -37.20 -5.82 -7.03
CA PHE A 11 -37.20 -7.28 -6.93
C PHE A 11 -37.18 -7.70 -5.45
N TRP A 12 -38.22 -8.43 -5.08
CA TRP A 12 -38.40 -9.13 -3.82
C TRP A 12 -37.32 -10.21 -3.64
N ASN A 13 -36.78 -10.39 -2.43
CA ASN A 13 -36.15 -11.65 -2.06
C ASN A 13 -36.60 -12.12 -0.66
N GLN A 14 -37.42 -13.19 -0.70
CA GLN A 14 -37.67 -14.23 0.29
C GLN A 14 -37.72 -13.85 1.79
N LYS A 15 -38.94 -13.86 2.35
CA LYS A 15 -39.18 -14.14 3.77
C LYS A 15 -38.98 -15.63 4.02
N SER A 16 -38.07 -16.00 4.90
CA SER A 16 -38.10 -17.29 5.59
C SER A 16 -38.31 -17.04 7.09
N GLU A 17 -39.37 -17.62 7.64
CA GLU A 17 -39.63 -17.68 9.08
C GLU A 17 -38.83 -18.84 9.68
N TYR A 18 -38.23 -18.65 10.85
CA TYR A 18 -37.50 -19.69 11.57
C TYR A 18 -37.96 -19.75 13.02
N GLU A 19 -38.31 -20.95 13.50
CA GLU A 19 -38.53 -21.25 14.92
C GLU A 19 -37.19 -21.47 15.63
N CYS A 20 -37.02 -20.87 16.80
CA CYS A 20 -35.83 -20.98 17.63
C CYS A 20 -36.07 -22.07 18.69
N THR A 21 -35.46 -23.24 18.54
CA THR A 21 -35.44 -24.27 19.60
C THR A 21 -34.19 -24.11 20.46
N ASP A 22 -34.40 -24.19 21.78
CA ASP A 22 -33.40 -23.98 22.82
C ASP A 22 -32.12 -24.82 22.70
N ASP A 23 -31.07 -24.23 23.29
CA ASP A 23 -29.76 -24.78 23.62
C ASP A 23 -28.73 -24.99 22.49
N LYS A 24 -27.78 -24.04 22.46
CA LYS A 24 -26.37 -24.15 22.00
C LYS A 24 -26.10 -24.47 20.53
N HIS A 25 -26.09 -23.49 19.63
CA HIS A 25 -25.29 -23.62 18.38
C HIS A 25 -24.77 -22.27 17.84
N VAL A 26 -23.46 -22.06 17.90
CA VAL A 26 -22.76 -21.18 16.96
C VAL A 26 -22.74 -21.91 15.62
N PHE A 27 -23.51 -21.41 14.67
CA PHE A 27 -23.58 -21.92 13.31
C PHE A 27 -22.26 -21.73 12.57
N SER A 28 -21.64 -22.83 12.14
CA SER A 28 -20.62 -22.80 11.09
C SER A 28 -21.31 -22.60 9.74
N PHE A 29 -21.11 -21.45 9.10
CA PHE A 29 -21.45 -21.29 7.68
C PHE A 29 -20.27 -20.78 6.85
N LEU A 30 -20.10 -21.49 5.74
CA LEU A 30 -19.16 -21.28 4.65
C LEU A 30 -19.57 -20.06 3.81
N GLY A 31 -18.64 -19.15 3.57
CA GLY A 31 -18.64 -18.27 2.39
C GLY A 31 -19.56 -17.05 2.46
N PHE A 32 -19.01 -15.93 1.97
CA PHE A 32 -19.61 -14.60 1.78
C PHE A 32 -19.46 -13.59 2.93
N ASP A 33 -18.29 -12.97 3.01
CA ASP A 33 -17.94 -11.74 3.79
C ASP A 33 -18.70 -10.46 3.33
N ARG A 34 -19.87 -10.57 2.69
CA ARG A 34 -20.57 -9.41 2.09
C ARG A 34 -21.63 -8.76 3.01
N TYR A 35 -22.08 -9.44 4.06
CA TYR A 35 -23.22 -8.99 4.88
C TYR A 35 -22.86 -8.90 6.36
N ARG A 36 -23.39 -7.87 7.04
CA ARG A 36 -23.36 -7.78 8.52
C ARG A 36 -24.73 -8.16 9.04
N ASN A 37 -24.77 -9.15 9.92
CA ASN A 37 -26.01 -9.61 10.54
C ASN A 37 -26.19 -8.88 11.88
N LEU A 38 -27.39 -8.33 12.09
CA LEU A 38 -27.81 -7.79 13.38
C LEU A 38 -29.04 -8.59 13.83
N LEU A 39 -28.92 -9.25 14.99
CA LEU A 39 -30.03 -9.94 15.64
C LEU A 39 -30.67 -8.96 16.63
N LEU A 40 -31.95 -8.65 16.43
CA LEU A 40 -32.72 -7.85 17.39
C LEU A 40 -33.70 -8.77 18.13
N GLU A 41 -33.55 -8.79 19.45
CA GLU A 41 -34.39 -9.53 20.38
C GLU A 41 -35.48 -8.59 20.92
N PHE A 42 -36.74 -9.00 20.81
CA PHE A 42 -37.88 -8.25 21.33
C PHE A 42 -38.48 -8.96 22.56
N PRO A 43 -39.03 -8.22 23.54
CA PRO A 43 -39.74 -8.82 24.66
C PRO A 43 -40.97 -9.60 24.18
N GLU A 44 -41.26 -10.71 24.86
CA GLU A 44 -42.27 -11.70 24.50
C GLU A 44 -43.65 -11.09 24.22
N ILE A 45 -44.27 -11.51 23.12
CA ILE A 45 -45.70 -11.29 22.83
C ILE A 45 -46.33 -12.69 22.80
N ASP A 46 -47.29 -12.94 23.69
CA ASP A 46 -48.02 -14.21 23.81
C ASP A 46 -47.14 -15.47 23.96
N GLY A 47 -46.05 -15.37 24.73
CA GLY A 47 -45.22 -16.51 25.13
C GLY A 47 -44.34 -17.11 24.02
N THR A 48 -44.21 -16.42 22.89
CA THR A 48 -43.31 -16.83 21.79
C THR A 48 -42.21 -15.78 21.61
N PRO A 49 -40.91 -16.14 21.73
CA PRO A 49 -39.82 -15.22 21.51
C PRO A 49 -39.70 -14.88 20.02
N LEU A 50 -39.75 -13.58 19.70
CA LEU A 50 -39.64 -13.08 18.32
C LEU A 50 -38.22 -12.55 18.09
N CYS A 51 -37.47 -13.20 17.21
CA CYS A 51 -36.16 -12.74 16.75
C CYS A 51 -36.24 -12.30 15.30
N ILE A 52 -35.78 -11.09 15.00
CA ILE A 52 -35.67 -10.59 13.62
C ILE A 52 -34.19 -10.56 13.24
N LEU A 53 -33.83 -11.37 12.25
CA LEU A 53 -32.50 -11.31 11.63
C LEU A 53 -32.52 -10.24 10.53
N ILE A 54 -31.81 -9.14 10.76
CA ILE A 54 -31.64 -8.10 9.74
C ILE A 54 -30.31 -8.34 9.02
N GLN A 55 -30.39 -8.66 7.73
CA GLN A 55 -29.23 -8.73 6.85
C GLN A 55 -29.03 -7.37 6.18
N GLN A 56 -27.99 -6.63 6.57
CA GLN A 56 -27.58 -5.42 5.85
C GLN A 56 -26.43 -5.74 4.91
N GLU A 57 -26.62 -5.42 3.63
CA GLU A 57 -25.57 -5.43 2.61
C GLU A 57 -24.57 -4.31 2.94
N GLN A 58 -23.30 -4.67 3.16
CA GLN A 58 -22.26 -3.68 3.42
C GLN A 58 -22.06 -2.84 2.14
N PRO A 59 -22.17 -1.50 2.17
CA PRO A 59 -21.79 -0.70 1.02
C PRO A 59 -20.31 -0.97 0.73
N THR A 60 -19.98 -1.29 -0.53
CA THR A 60 -18.59 -1.37 -0.96
C THR A 60 -17.99 0.03 -0.85
N VAL A 61 -17.31 0.30 0.26
CA VAL A 61 -16.55 1.53 0.45
C VAL A 61 -15.38 1.50 -0.52
N THR A 62 -15.59 2.05 -1.71
CA THR A 62 -14.51 2.59 -2.53
C THR A 62 -13.97 3.81 -1.79
N HIS A 63 -13.00 3.59 -0.91
CA HIS A 63 -11.97 4.52 -0.44
C HIS A 63 -11.21 3.81 0.69
N GLY A 64 -10.35 2.87 0.31
CA GLY A 64 -9.54 2.09 1.23
C GLY A 64 -8.19 2.75 1.48
N VAL A 65 -8.14 3.74 2.37
CA VAL A 65 -6.96 3.85 3.24
C VAL A 65 -7.30 3.03 4.47
N THR A 66 -6.47 2.04 4.82
CA THR A 66 -6.74 1.24 6.02
C THR A 66 -6.72 2.17 7.22
N SER A 67 -7.81 2.17 8.00
CA SER A 67 -8.01 3.06 9.15
C SER A 67 -6.79 3.07 10.10
N SER A 68 -6.09 1.94 10.22
CA SER A 68 -4.86 1.83 11.03
C SER A 68 -3.66 2.60 10.49
N LEU A 69 -3.43 2.63 9.16
CA LEU A 69 -2.32 3.37 8.55
C LEU A 69 -2.58 4.87 8.54
N VAL A 70 -3.84 5.29 8.30
CA VAL A 70 -4.23 6.70 8.46
C VAL A 70 -4.05 7.13 9.90
N VAL A 71 -4.56 6.37 10.86
CA VAL A 71 -4.50 6.72 12.28
C VAL A 71 -3.05 6.76 12.76
N ALA A 72 -2.19 5.84 12.33
CA ALA A 72 -0.76 5.88 12.65
C ALA A 72 -0.09 7.13 12.05
N SER A 73 -0.32 7.42 10.78
CA SER A 73 0.24 8.59 10.10
C SER A 73 -0.25 9.91 10.71
N LEU A 74 -1.54 9.99 11.06
CA LEU A 74 -2.15 11.15 11.69
C LEU A 74 -1.58 11.36 13.10
N ARG A 75 -1.40 10.28 13.87
CA ARG A 75 -0.81 10.34 15.21
C ARG A 75 0.63 10.86 15.16
N THR A 76 1.44 10.36 14.23
CA THR A 76 2.83 10.85 14.05
C THR A 76 2.86 12.33 13.65
N TYR A 77 1.97 12.75 12.76
CA TYR A 77 1.84 14.16 12.36
C TYR A 77 1.42 15.05 13.54
N LEU A 78 0.40 14.66 14.30
CA LEU A 78 -0.05 15.40 15.48
C LEU A 78 1.03 15.50 16.56
N SER A 79 1.78 14.43 16.80
CA SER A 79 2.93 14.46 17.71
C SER A 79 4.01 15.43 17.24
N SER A 80 4.30 15.50 15.93
CA SER A 80 5.26 16.47 15.38
C SER A 80 4.81 17.92 15.52
N LEU A 81 3.50 18.19 15.42
CA LEU A 81 2.94 19.52 15.64
C LEU A 81 3.04 19.92 17.12
N GLN A 82 2.78 18.99 18.03
CA GLN A 82 2.91 19.23 19.47
C GLN A 82 4.38 19.50 19.86
N GLU A 83 5.34 18.78 19.28
CA GLU A 83 6.77 19.05 19.46
C GLU A 83 7.20 20.42 18.91
N SER A 84 6.47 20.96 17.93
CA SER A 84 6.70 22.30 17.37
C SER A 84 6.06 23.45 18.18
N GLY A 85 5.41 23.13 19.32
CA GLY A 85 4.76 24.12 20.19
C GLY A 85 3.37 24.56 19.72
N LEU A 86 2.75 23.81 18.80
CA LEU A 86 1.37 24.02 18.38
C LEU A 86 0.45 23.16 19.26
N ASP A 87 -0.06 23.75 20.35
CA ASP A 87 -0.91 23.08 21.33
C ASP A 87 -2.37 22.85 20.87
N GLY A 88 -2.72 23.23 19.63
CA GLY A 88 -4.05 23.02 19.07
C GLY A 88 -4.16 23.35 17.58
N ILE A 89 -5.16 22.77 16.92
CA ILE A 89 -5.56 23.15 15.56
C ILE A 89 -6.56 24.31 15.71
N PRO A 90 -6.32 25.49 15.11
CA PRO A 90 -7.27 26.59 15.18
C PRO A 90 -8.55 26.22 14.42
N SER A 91 -9.56 25.76 15.17
CA SER A 91 -10.91 25.54 14.67
C SER A 91 -11.74 26.77 14.94
N SER A 92 -11.65 27.78 14.08
CA SER A 92 -12.63 28.87 14.03
C SER A 92 -13.28 28.92 12.65
N LEU A 93 -14.36 28.14 12.52
CA LEU A 93 -15.45 28.42 11.59
C LEU A 93 -16.69 28.67 12.44
N ALA A 94 -16.79 29.86 13.04
CA ALA A 94 -18.05 30.46 13.51
C ALA A 94 -17.80 31.88 14.07
N GLY A 95 -18.58 32.84 13.58
CA GLY A 95 -18.79 34.18 14.14
C GLY A 95 -17.78 35.24 13.67
N GLU A 96 -18.13 36.45 13.29
CA GLU A 96 -19.38 37.14 12.96
C GLU A 96 -18.92 38.54 12.52
N VAL A 97 -19.71 39.19 11.66
CA VAL A 97 -19.38 40.46 11.04
C VAL A 97 -19.37 41.56 12.11
N ALA A 98 -18.23 42.23 12.31
CA ALA A 98 -18.15 43.47 13.08
C ALA A 98 -17.43 44.55 12.25
N ASP A 99 -18.20 45.61 12.06
CA ASP A 99 -18.02 46.81 11.27
C ASP A 99 -16.81 47.67 11.72
N MET A 100 -15.90 48.02 10.80
CA MET A 100 -14.90 49.11 10.92
C MET A 100 -14.34 49.49 9.52
N PRO A 101 -13.83 50.73 9.34
CA PRO A 101 -14.31 51.65 8.31
C PRO A 101 -13.63 51.49 6.94
N ALA A 102 -14.34 51.97 5.92
CA ALA A 102 -13.94 51.94 4.51
C ALA A 102 -12.56 52.58 4.25
N PRO A 103 -11.63 51.88 3.57
CA PRO A 103 -10.41 52.48 3.09
C PRO A 103 -10.66 53.24 1.78
N THR A 104 -10.25 54.50 1.77
CA THR A 104 -10.17 55.40 0.61
C THR A 104 -9.24 54.83 -0.47
N LYS A 105 -9.70 54.82 -1.74
CA LYS A 105 -8.87 54.51 -2.93
C LYS A 105 -7.81 55.60 -3.13
N PRO A 106 -6.52 55.26 -3.30
CA PRO A 106 -5.85 55.18 -4.63
C PRO A 106 -4.81 54.03 -4.68
N ASP A 107 -4.24 53.49 -5.76
CA ASP A 107 -4.04 53.81 -7.19
C ASP A 107 -3.78 52.47 -7.94
N PRO A 108 -3.98 52.35 -9.27
CA PRO A 108 -3.95 51.08 -10.00
C PRO A 108 -2.55 50.70 -10.53
N SER A 109 -1.53 50.65 -9.67
CA SER A 109 -0.18 50.30 -10.13
C SER A 109 0.68 49.59 -9.09
N THR A 110 0.18 48.52 -8.45
CA THR A 110 1.00 47.36 -8.01
C THR A 110 0.07 46.24 -7.52
N ALA A 111 -0.58 45.54 -8.44
CA ALA A 111 -1.25 44.28 -8.13
C ALA A 111 -0.27 43.14 -8.42
N THR A 112 0.59 42.85 -7.44
CA THR A 112 1.28 41.56 -7.37
C THR A 112 0.22 40.54 -7.01
N GLU A 113 -0.21 39.77 -8.01
CA GLU A 113 -1.14 38.67 -7.90
C GLU A 113 -0.51 37.58 -7.01
N GLN A 114 -0.78 37.62 -5.70
CA GLN A 114 -0.36 36.58 -4.77
C GLN A 114 -1.22 35.34 -5.00
N GLN A 115 -0.65 34.40 -5.74
CA GLN A 115 -1.16 33.04 -5.89
C GLN A 115 -1.21 32.31 -4.53
N PRO A 116 -2.19 31.42 -4.31
CA PRO A 116 -2.27 30.61 -3.11
C PRO A 116 -1.02 29.73 -2.96
N ALA A 117 -0.54 29.60 -1.72
CA ALA A 117 0.67 28.90 -1.34
C ALA A 117 0.84 27.54 -2.05
N ALA A 118 1.89 27.46 -2.86
CA ALA A 118 2.32 26.28 -3.58
C ALA A 118 2.45 25.06 -2.65
N PHE A 119 1.98 23.90 -3.13
CA PHE A 119 2.41 22.59 -2.64
C PHE A 119 3.95 22.57 -2.57
N GLN A 120 4.47 22.58 -1.35
CA GLN A 120 5.89 22.83 -1.11
C GLN A 120 6.75 21.70 -1.68
N HIS A 121 7.78 22.11 -2.42
CA HIS A 121 8.90 21.38 -3.05
C HIS A 121 8.78 19.84 -3.16
N PRO A 122 8.90 19.25 -4.38
CA PRO A 122 9.02 17.80 -4.51
C PRO A 122 10.22 17.34 -3.68
N ASP A 123 9.94 16.49 -2.70
CA ASP A 123 10.94 15.85 -1.86
C ASP A 123 12.01 15.22 -2.77
N SER A 124 13.30 15.41 -2.49
CA SER A 124 14.36 14.74 -3.26
C SER A 124 14.77 13.46 -2.56
N LEU A 125 15.27 12.45 -3.29
CA LEU A 125 15.79 11.23 -2.67
C LEU A 125 16.92 11.54 -1.68
N GLN A 126 17.72 12.58 -1.94
CA GLN A 126 18.75 13.06 -1.03
C GLN A 126 18.15 13.60 0.28
N LYS A 127 17.04 14.35 0.22
CA LYS A 127 16.35 14.84 1.41
C LYS A 127 15.76 13.69 2.23
N ILE A 128 15.12 12.72 1.58
CA ILE A 128 14.60 11.52 2.27
C ILE A 128 15.75 10.73 2.92
N ARG A 129 16.89 10.58 2.23
CA ARG A 129 18.09 9.93 2.80
C ARG A 129 18.61 10.68 4.03
N LYS A 130 18.63 12.01 3.99
CA LYS A 130 19.03 12.86 5.11
C LYS A 130 18.09 12.74 6.30
N ASP A 131 16.78 12.71 6.07
CA ASP A 131 15.77 12.54 7.12
C ASP A 131 15.83 11.16 7.80
N LEU A 132 16.23 10.14 7.03
CA LEU A 132 16.58 8.84 7.60
C LEU A 132 17.82 8.95 8.48
N GLY A 133 18.91 9.56 7.97
CA GLY A 133 20.16 9.75 8.72
C GLY A 133 20.60 8.45 9.42
N GLU A 134 20.89 8.56 10.72
CA GLU A 134 21.16 7.43 11.62
C GLU A 134 19.90 6.92 12.34
N CYS A 135 18.81 6.73 11.60
CA CYS A 135 17.47 6.37 12.10
C CYS A 135 17.49 5.35 13.27
N GLN A 136 16.91 5.70 14.41
CA GLN A 136 16.70 4.80 15.55
C GLN A 136 15.21 4.61 15.89
N ARG A 137 14.32 4.91 14.94
CA ARG A 137 12.86 4.94 15.15
C ARG A 137 12.25 3.56 15.45
N CYS A 138 12.93 2.46 15.11
CA CYS A 138 12.54 1.11 15.49
C CYS A 138 13.76 0.30 15.95
N LYS A 139 13.51 -0.87 16.55
CA LYS A 139 14.56 -1.73 17.13
C LYS A 139 15.61 -2.21 16.13
N LEU A 140 15.29 -2.28 14.83
CA LEU A 140 16.24 -2.66 13.78
C LEU A 140 17.40 -1.67 13.63
N GLY A 141 17.19 -0.40 14.00
CA GLY A 141 18.24 0.61 13.92
C GLY A 141 19.39 0.38 14.89
N LYS A 142 19.15 -0.38 15.96
CA LYS A 142 20.14 -0.72 16.98
C LYS A 142 21.08 -1.86 16.55
N THR A 143 20.65 -2.68 15.59
CA THR A 143 21.34 -3.92 15.22
C THR A 143 21.94 -3.90 13.82
N ARG A 144 21.53 -2.97 12.95
CA ARG A 144 22.10 -2.83 11.60
C ARG A 144 23.58 -2.43 11.66
N LYS A 145 24.35 -2.82 10.66
CA LYS A 145 25.67 -2.25 10.39
C LYS A 145 25.56 -1.05 9.46
N ASN A 146 24.83 -1.19 8.37
CA ASN A 146 24.60 -0.10 7.42
C ASN A 146 23.11 0.06 7.12
N LEU A 147 22.68 1.31 6.94
CA LEU A 147 21.34 1.60 6.46
C LEU A 147 21.28 1.39 4.95
N VAL A 148 20.37 0.54 4.51
CA VAL A 148 20.20 0.17 3.10
C VAL A 148 19.02 0.94 2.52
N PHE A 149 19.30 2.10 1.93
CA PHE A 149 18.26 3.05 1.51
C PHE A 149 17.51 2.61 0.23
N GLY A 150 18.28 2.26 -0.78
CA GLY A 150 17.83 2.07 -2.16
C GLY A 150 18.89 2.58 -3.12
N VAL A 151 18.98 2.00 -4.32
CA VAL A 151 19.96 2.36 -5.35
C VAL A 151 19.34 2.35 -6.74
N GLY A 152 19.93 3.09 -7.67
CA GLY A 152 19.53 3.12 -9.07
C GLY A 152 19.10 4.51 -9.55
N ASN A 153 18.38 4.57 -10.66
CA ASN A 153 17.98 5.83 -11.29
C ASN A 153 16.94 6.59 -10.45
N PRO A 154 17.18 7.85 -10.03
CA PRO A 154 16.21 8.66 -9.28
C PRO A 154 14.94 9.00 -10.07
N HIS A 155 14.98 8.83 -11.40
CA HIS A 155 13.86 9.00 -12.33
C HIS A 155 13.50 7.67 -13.03
N ALA A 156 13.72 6.54 -12.35
CA ALA A 156 13.45 5.22 -12.91
C ALA A 156 11.97 5.06 -13.30
N ARG A 157 11.74 4.59 -14.54
CA ARG A 157 10.39 4.18 -15.00
C ARG A 157 9.89 2.92 -14.27
N LEU A 158 10.82 2.10 -13.76
CA LEU A 158 10.55 0.83 -13.08
C LEU A 158 11.23 0.82 -11.71
N VAL A 159 10.44 0.56 -10.67
CA VAL A 159 10.92 0.38 -9.29
C VAL A 159 10.69 -1.06 -8.83
N PHE A 160 11.72 -1.69 -8.27
CA PHE A 160 11.62 -2.97 -7.55
C PHE A 160 11.59 -2.72 -6.04
N VAL A 161 10.63 -3.34 -5.35
CA VAL A 161 10.48 -3.26 -3.89
C VAL A 161 10.55 -4.66 -3.29
N GLY A 162 11.56 -4.90 -2.45
CA GLY A 162 11.70 -6.12 -1.64
C GLY A 162 11.25 -5.97 -0.19
N GLU A 163 11.52 -6.99 0.60
CA GLU A 163 11.17 -7.05 2.02
C GLU A 163 12.11 -6.19 2.89
N GLY A 164 13.39 -6.58 2.93
CA GLY A 164 14.40 -6.00 3.81
C GLY A 164 15.81 -6.44 3.44
N PRO A 165 16.85 -5.84 4.04
CA PRO A 165 18.24 -6.22 3.80
C PRO A 165 18.58 -7.58 4.41
N GLY A 166 19.38 -8.37 3.70
CA GLY A 166 20.06 -9.55 4.25
C GLY A 166 21.43 -9.18 4.84
N GLY A 167 22.24 -10.20 5.11
CA GLY A 167 23.57 -10.01 5.71
C GLY A 167 24.55 -9.25 4.83
N ASP A 168 24.61 -9.58 3.55
CA ASP A 168 25.52 -8.92 2.61
C ASP A 168 25.09 -7.47 2.35
N GLU A 169 23.78 -7.24 2.25
CA GLU A 169 23.22 -5.89 2.10
C GLU A 169 23.53 -5.01 3.31
N ASP A 170 23.38 -5.54 4.53
CA ASP A 170 23.70 -4.82 5.77
C ASP A 170 25.20 -4.52 5.89
N LEU A 171 26.07 -5.38 5.35
CA LEU A 171 27.50 -5.16 5.31
C LEU A 171 27.91 -4.10 4.28
N GLN A 172 27.27 -4.07 3.11
CA GLN A 172 27.64 -3.20 1.99
C GLN A 172 26.86 -1.89 1.94
N GLY A 173 25.71 -1.80 2.60
CA GLY A 173 24.82 -0.63 2.53
C GLY A 173 23.97 -0.55 1.25
N GLU A 174 23.99 -1.60 0.42
CA GLU A 174 23.28 -1.66 -0.87
C GLU A 174 22.26 -2.80 -0.90
N PRO A 175 21.06 -2.61 -1.49
CA PRO A 175 20.02 -3.62 -1.50
C PRO A 175 20.32 -4.70 -2.54
N PHE A 176 19.94 -5.95 -2.31
CA PHE A 176 20.05 -7.03 -3.29
C PHE A 176 21.47 -7.19 -3.87
N VAL A 177 22.47 -7.38 -3.01
CA VAL A 177 23.87 -7.67 -3.38
C VAL A 177 24.28 -9.12 -3.07
N GLY A 178 23.55 -9.80 -2.17
CA GLY A 178 23.76 -11.21 -1.87
C GLY A 178 23.17 -12.16 -2.92
N GLU A 179 22.95 -13.43 -2.58
CA GLU A 179 22.49 -14.46 -3.53
C GLU A 179 21.13 -14.14 -4.17
N ALA A 180 20.16 -13.69 -3.37
CA ALA A 180 18.87 -13.23 -3.87
C ALA A 180 19.04 -12.04 -4.84
N GLY A 181 20.01 -11.17 -4.56
CA GLY A 181 20.36 -10.05 -5.44
C GLY A 181 20.95 -10.46 -6.77
N ARG A 182 21.77 -11.52 -6.80
CA ARG A 182 22.30 -12.10 -8.05
C ARG A 182 21.17 -12.63 -8.94
N ILE A 183 20.14 -13.24 -8.35
CA ILE A 183 18.94 -13.67 -9.10
C ILE A 183 18.19 -12.45 -9.63
N LEU A 184 17.94 -11.43 -8.81
CA LEU A 184 17.28 -10.21 -9.27
C LEU A 184 18.05 -9.56 -10.44
N ASN A 185 19.37 -9.47 -10.35
CA ASN A 185 20.22 -8.95 -11.42
C ASN A 185 20.10 -9.77 -12.71
N ARG A 186 20.00 -11.10 -12.61
CA ARG A 186 19.73 -11.97 -13.78
C ARG A 186 18.36 -11.71 -14.38
N VAL A 187 17.34 -11.46 -13.56
CA VAL A 187 15.99 -11.10 -14.03
C VAL A 187 16.02 -9.74 -14.75
N ILE A 188 16.65 -8.72 -14.15
CA ILE A 188 16.79 -7.39 -14.77
C ILE A 188 17.56 -7.48 -16.10
N THR A 189 18.68 -8.21 -16.12
CA THR A 189 19.46 -8.44 -17.35
C THR A 189 18.62 -9.18 -18.40
N ALA A 190 17.85 -10.18 -17.97
CA ALA A 190 16.96 -10.92 -18.85
C ALA A 190 15.86 -10.04 -19.46
N MET A 191 15.43 -8.99 -18.76
CA MET A 191 14.50 -7.98 -19.27
C MET A 191 15.15 -7.04 -20.30
N GLY A 192 16.46 -7.16 -20.55
CA GLY A 192 17.21 -6.24 -21.41
C GLY A 192 17.54 -4.91 -20.75
N LEU A 193 17.41 -4.82 -19.42
CA LEU A 193 17.69 -3.63 -18.63
C LEU A 193 19.01 -3.79 -17.86
N LYS A 194 19.61 -2.67 -17.50
CA LYS A 194 20.72 -2.59 -16.55
C LYS A 194 20.21 -2.20 -15.17
N ARG A 195 20.97 -2.58 -14.15
CA ARG A 195 20.61 -2.35 -12.74
C ARG A 195 20.49 -0.85 -12.41
N GLU A 196 21.32 -0.04 -13.04
CA GLU A 196 21.37 1.41 -12.93
C GLU A 196 20.20 2.13 -13.62
N GLU A 197 19.48 1.48 -14.54
CA GLU A 197 18.31 2.06 -15.24
C GLU A 197 17.03 1.99 -14.41
N VAL A 198 16.98 1.06 -13.46
CA VAL A 198 15.86 0.83 -12.56
C VAL A 198 16.18 1.39 -11.18
N TYR A 199 15.19 1.43 -10.28
CA TYR A 199 15.43 1.73 -8.87
C TYR A 199 15.06 0.53 -8.01
N ILE A 200 15.92 0.17 -7.06
CA ILE A 200 15.77 -1.02 -6.22
C ILE A 200 15.79 -0.59 -4.76
N CYS A 201 14.78 -0.98 -3.99
CA CYS A 201 14.71 -0.70 -2.58
C CYS A 201 13.89 -1.77 -1.82
N ASN A 202 13.76 -1.62 -0.51
CA ASN A 202 13.01 -2.52 0.37
C ASN A 202 11.97 -1.78 1.20
N VAL A 203 10.99 -2.52 1.75
CA VAL A 203 10.03 -2.01 2.73
C VAL A 203 10.74 -1.52 3.99
N VAL A 204 11.54 -2.37 4.63
CA VAL A 204 12.42 -1.96 5.74
C VAL A 204 13.82 -1.67 5.25
N LYS A 205 14.48 -0.66 5.84
CA LYS A 205 15.84 -0.21 5.44
C LYS A 205 16.97 -0.76 6.31
N CYS A 206 16.63 -1.61 7.28
CA CYS A 206 17.54 -2.17 8.26
C CYS A 206 17.34 -3.69 8.30
N ARG A 207 18.43 -4.45 8.44
CA ARG A 207 18.39 -5.91 8.51
C ARG A 207 17.73 -6.40 9.80
N PRO A 208 16.68 -7.24 9.74
CA PRO A 208 16.20 -7.97 10.90
C PRO A 208 17.24 -8.97 11.45
N PRO A 209 17.43 -9.05 12.78
CA PRO A 209 18.37 -10.00 13.39
C PRO A 209 18.12 -11.43 12.94
N GLY A 210 19.19 -12.14 12.53
CA GLY A 210 19.08 -13.52 12.04
C GLY A 210 18.34 -13.67 10.70
N ASN A 211 18.13 -12.58 9.95
CA ASN A 211 17.32 -12.57 8.71
C ASN A 211 15.89 -13.10 8.92
N ARG A 212 15.31 -12.88 10.12
CA ARG A 212 13.89 -13.13 10.34
C ARG A 212 13.04 -12.19 9.48
N ASP A 213 11.78 -12.55 9.33
CA ASP A 213 10.75 -11.67 8.78
C ASP A 213 10.66 -10.36 9.62
N PRO A 214 10.48 -9.18 8.98
CA PRO A 214 10.25 -7.93 9.69
C PRO A 214 8.87 -7.93 10.37
N GLU A 215 8.82 -7.35 11.55
CA GLU A 215 7.58 -7.24 12.32
C GLU A 215 6.67 -6.13 11.80
N ALA A 216 5.38 -6.24 12.08
CA ALA A 216 4.39 -5.27 11.63
C ALA A 216 4.71 -3.83 12.07
N GLU A 217 5.22 -3.64 13.28
CA GLU A 217 5.64 -2.32 13.80
C GLU A 217 6.89 -1.80 13.07
N GLU A 218 7.85 -2.68 12.76
CA GLU A 218 9.06 -2.32 12.01
C GLU A 218 8.71 -1.86 10.60
N ILE A 219 7.78 -2.58 9.95
CA ILE A 219 7.20 -2.21 8.65
C ILE A 219 6.48 -0.87 8.76
N ALA A 220 5.55 -0.72 9.71
CA ALA A 220 4.75 0.50 9.86
C ALA A 220 5.63 1.74 10.10
N THR A 221 6.72 1.57 10.84
CA THR A 221 7.68 2.65 11.12
C THR A 221 8.51 3.02 9.89
N CYS A 222 8.85 2.06 9.03
CA CYS A 222 9.76 2.27 7.90
C CYS A 222 9.04 2.60 6.58
N ALA A 223 7.82 2.08 6.39
CA ALA A 223 7.02 2.25 5.18
C ALA A 223 6.82 3.71 4.74
N PRO A 224 6.64 4.71 5.63
CA PRO A 224 6.53 6.11 5.20
C PRO A 224 7.71 6.60 4.35
N PHE A 225 8.94 6.09 4.60
CA PHE A 225 10.10 6.43 3.77
C PHE A 225 10.05 5.79 2.39
N LEU A 226 9.56 4.54 2.29
CA LEU A 226 9.33 3.88 1.01
C LEU A 226 8.27 4.66 0.20
N LEU A 227 7.18 5.08 0.84
CA LEU A 227 6.13 5.86 0.18
C LEU A 227 6.68 7.18 -0.37
N ARG A 228 7.47 7.91 0.44
CA ARG A 228 8.17 9.13 0.00
C ARG A 228 9.11 8.87 -1.18
N GLN A 229 9.85 7.75 -1.17
CA GLN A 229 10.71 7.37 -2.29
C GLN A 229 9.90 7.16 -3.58
N ILE A 230 8.80 6.40 -3.52
CA ILE A 230 7.95 6.13 -4.69
C ILE A 230 7.32 7.43 -5.21
N GLN A 231 6.80 8.29 -4.32
CA GLN A 231 6.21 9.58 -4.67
C GLN A 231 7.22 10.55 -5.30
N THR A 232 8.49 10.46 -4.90
CA THR A 232 9.59 11.25 -5.45
C THR A 232 9.99 10.76 -6.83
N ILE A 233 10.15 9.44 -7.00
CA ILE A 233 10.58 8.81 -8.25
C ILE A 233 9.48 8.89 -9.32
N LYS A 234 8.22 8.76 -8.91
CA LYS A 234 7.03 8.70 -9.80
C LYS A 234 7.21 7.67 -10.93
N PRO A 235 7.46 6.39 -10.60
CA PRO A 235 7.66 5.37 -11.62
C PRO A 235 6.39 5.13 -12.43
N GLU A 236 6.55 4.63 -13.65
CA GLU A 236 5.43 4.15 -14.48
C GLU A 236 4.92 2.79 -13.99
N VAL A 237 5.76 2.00 -13.30
CA VAL A 237 5.38 0.68 -12.76
C VAL A 237 6.23 0.29 -11.56
N ILE A 238 5.62 -0.42 -10.62
CA ILE A 238 6.27 -1.00 -9.43
C ILE A 238 6.20 -2.52 -9.52
N VAL A 239 7.32 -3.20 -9.25
CA VAL A 239 7.37 -4.64 -9.06
C VAL A 239 7.56 -4.93 -7.57
N ALA A 240 6.55 -5.53 -6.94
CA ALA A 240 6.59 -5.93 -5.54
C ALA A 240 7.08 -7.38 -5.42
N LEU A 241 8.26 -7.56 -4.84
CA LEU A 241 8.93 -8.84 -4.69
C LEU A 241 8.49 -9.51 -3.38
N GLY A 242 7.67 -10.54 -3.47
CA GLY A 242 7.23 -11.34 -2.32
C GLY A 242 6.08 -10.75 -1.52
N LYS A 243 5.73 -11.46 -0.44
CA LYS A 243 4.54 -11.16 0.37
C LYS A 243 4.63 -9.79 1.06
N PHE A 244 5.77 -9.44 1.66
CA PHE A 244 5.89 -8.21 2.45
C PHE A 244 5.76 -6.95 1.62
N ALA A 245 6.51 -6.83 0.51
CA ALA A 245 6.38 -5.70 -0.40
C ALA A 245 4.93 -5.56 -0.92
N THR A 246 4.33 -6.69 -1.30
CA THR A 246 2.95 -6.71 -1.81
C THR A 246 1.94 -6.31 -0.75
N HIS A 247 2.03 -6.86 0.46
CA HIS A 247 1.12 -6.58 1.57
C HIS A 247 1.24 -5.14 2.05
N THR A 248 2.46 -4.60 2.15
CA THR A 248 2.69 -3.21 2.54
C THR A 248 2.13 -2.23 1.52
N LEU A 249 2.36 -2.45 0.22
CA LEU A 249 1.92 -1.52 -0.81
C LEU A 249 0.42 -1.63 -1.10
N LEU A 250 -0.15 -2.83 -1.09
CA LEU A 250 -1.56 -3.04 -1.44
C LEU A 250 -2.52 -3.09 -0.24
N GLY A 251 -2.00 -3.11 1.00
CA GLY A 251 -2.84 -3.23 2.20
C GLY A 251 -3.61 -4.56 2.28
N THR A 252 -3.11 -5.62 1.64
CA THR A 252 -3.74 -6.95 1.60
C THR A 252 -3.00 -7.97 2.47
N ARG A 253 -3.66 -9.08 2.78
CA ARG A 253 -3.09 -10.28 3.42
C ARG A 253 -3.13 -11.52 2.53
N ASP A 254 -3.60 -11.38 1.29
CA ASP A 254 -3.75 -12.52 0.39
C ASP A 254 -2.39 -13.18 0.09
N PRO A 255 -2.36 -14.52 -0.07
CA PRO A 255 -1.13 -15.23 -0.44
C PRO A 255 -0.54 -14.73 -1.76
N ILE A 256 0.79 -14.57 -1.81
CA ILE A 256 1.50 -14.10 -3.01
C ILE A 256 1.22 -14.96 -4.25
N SER A 257 1.02 -16.27 -4.07
CA SER A 257 0.68 -17.21 -5.14
C SER A 257 -0.66 -16.88 -5.83
N LYS A 258 -1.61 -16.26 -5.12
CA LYS A 258 -2.90 -15.81 -5.69
C LYS A 258 -2.80 -14.42 -6.33
N LEU A 259 -1.90 -13.59 -5.83
CA LEU A 259 -1.77 -12.18 -6.23
C LEU A 259 -0.87 -11.98 -7.44
N ARG A 260 0.18 -12.81 -7.58
CA ARG A 260 1.20 -12.60 -8.60
C ARG A 260 0.67 -12.65 -10.03
N GLY A 261 1.36 -11.94 -10.93
CA GLY A 261 1.04 -11.92 -12.36
C GLY A 261 -0.22 -11.17 -12.74
N LYS A 262 -0.84 -10.46 -11.78
CA LYS A 262 -1.99 -9.59 -12.00
C LYS A 262 -1.65 -8.18 -11.53
N PHE A 263 -1.72 -7.22 -12.44
CA PHE A 263 -1.55 -5.82 -12.09
C PHE A 263 -2.61 -5.37 -11.08
N ARG A 264 -2.16 -4.55 -10.14
CA ARG A 264 -2.96 -3.88 -9.12
C ARG A 264 -2.71 -2.38 -9.20
N ASP A 265 -3.64 -1.59 -8.70
CA ASP A 265 -3.44 -0.15 -8.59
C ASP A 265 -2.74 0.18 -7.28
N PHE A 266 -1.69 1.00 -7.36
CA PHE A 266 -1.06 1.62 -6.21
C PHE A 266 -1.08 3.13 -6.42
N HIS A 267 -2.15 3.80 -5.98
CA HIS A 267 -2.32 5.25 -6.11
C HIS A 267 -2.14 5.75 -7.56
N GLY A 268 -2.73 5.03 -8.53
CA GLY A 268 -2.59 5.33 -9.96
C GLY A 268 -1.33 4.78 -10.62
N ILE A 269 -0.43 4.14 -9.87
CA ILE A 269 0.75 3.46 -10.41
C ILE A 269 0.46 1.96 -10.53
N PRO A 270 0.57 1.35 -11.72
CA PRO A 270 0.50 -0.09 -11.89
C PRO A 270 1.54 -0.82 -11.02
N LEU A 271 1.07 -1.77 -10.22
CA LEU A 271 1.89 -2.61 -9.36
C LEU A 271 1.75 -4.07 -9.77
N MET A 272 2.88 -4.72 -10.07
CA MET A 272 2.98 -6.15 -10.38
C MET A 272 3.54 -6.91 -9.16
N PRO A 273 2.72 -7.68 -8.43
CA PRO A 273 3.22 -8.62 -7.44
C PRO A 273 3.90 -9.80 -8.13
N THR A 274 5.03 -10.26 -7.58
CA THR A 274 5.71 -11.47 -8.06
C THR A 274 6.46 -12.18 -6.93
N PHE A 275 7.07 -13.32 -7.22
CA PHE A 275 7.84 -14.06 -6.22
C PHE A 275 9.14 -13.33 -5.84
N HIS A 276 9.52 -13.45 -4.57
CA HIS A 276 10.79 -12.91 -4.10
C HIS A 276 11.97 -13.73 -4.65
N PRO A 277 13.11 -13.11 -5.00
CA PRO A 277 14.28 -13.85 -5.50
C PRO A 277 14.81 -14.94 -4.56
N SER A 278 14.67 -14.79 -3.23
CA SER A 278 15.04 -15.85 -2.27
C SER A 278 14.17 -17.11 -2.43
N TYR A 279 12.88 -16.96 -2.77
CA TYR A 279 12.01 -18.11 -3.06
C TYR A 279 12.52 -18.88 -4.28
N LEU A 280 12.97 -18.17 -5.32
CA LEU A 280 13.54 -18.79 -6.52
C LEU A 280 14.83 -19.54 -6.22
N LEU A 281 15.69 -19.00 -5.35
CA LEU A 281 16.94 -19.63 -4.93
C LEU A 281 16.69 -20.99 -4.28
N HIS A 282 15.75 -21.06 -3.33
CA HIS A 282 15.39 -22.31 -2.68
C HIS A 282 14.82 -23.34 -3.67
N ARG A 283 13.92 -22.92 -4.57
CA ARG A 283 13.32 -23.79 -5.60
C ARG A 283 14.34 -24.25 -6.64
N GLN A 284 15.35 -23.44 -6.95
CA GLN A 284 16.44 -23.83 -7.85
C GLN A 284 17.23 -25.02 -7.30
N GLY A 285 17.49 -25.04 -5.99
CA GLY A 285 18.13 -26.18 -5.31
C GLY A 285 17.32 -27.48 -5.41
N GLU A 286 15.99 -27.36 -5.54
CA GLU A 286 15.05 -28.48 -5.72
C GLU A 286 14.88 -28.89 -7.20
N GLY A 287 15.56 -28.23 -8.14
CA GLY A 287 15.43 -28.48 -9.59
C GLY A 287 14.13 -27.94 -10.22
N ASN A 288 13.33 -27.17 -9.47
CA ASN A 288 12.06 -26.63 -9.96
C ASN A 288 12.25 -25.26 -10.62
N MET A 289 12.15 -25.23 -11.96
CA MET A 289 12.27 -24.00 -12.77
C MET A 289 10.93 -23.29 -13.01
N GLU A 290 9.80 -23.87 -12.61
CA GLU A 290 8.46 -23.29 -12.83
C GLU A 290 8.34 -21.89 -12.21
N SER A 291 8.90 -21.71 -11.02
CA SER A 291 8.88 -20.42 -10.33
C SER A 291 9.67 -19.33 -11.09
N PHE A 292 10.73 -19.70 -11.80
CA PHE A 292 11.46 -18.77 -12.67
C PHE A 292 10.65 -18.38 -13.90
N TRP A 293 9.96 -19.33 -14.52
CA TRP A 293 9.07 -19.06 -15.65
C TRP A 293 7.91 -18.16 -15.25
N ASN A 294 7.32 -18.42 -14.09
CA ASN A 294 6.32 -17.55 -13.48
C ASN A 294 6.83 -16.09 -13.37
N VAL A 295 7.99 -15.87 -12.76
CA VAL A 295 8.56 -14.53 -12.66
C VAL A 295 8.83 -13.92 -14.03
N TRP A 296 9.30 -14.72 -15.00
CA TRP A 296 9.51 -14.25 -16.37
C TRP A 296 8.22 -13.81 -17.07
N ASP A 297 7.11 -14.55 -16.89
CA ASP A 297 5.80 -14.18 -17.41
C ASP A 297 5.33 -12.85 -16.80
N ASP A 298 5.55 -12.64 -15.50
CA ASP A 298 5.24 -11.38 -14.82
C ASP A 298 6.07 -10.22 -15.39
N MET A 299 7.38 -10.42 -15.58
CA MET A 299 8.26 -9.39 -16.13
C MET A 299 7.94 -9.07 -17.60
N THR A 300 7.49 -10.05 -18.37
CA THR A 300 7.05 -9.85 -19.75
C THR A 300 5.83 -8.92 -19.81
N GLN A 301 4.90 -9.05 -18.86
CA GLN A 301 3.76 -8.12 -18.75
C GLN A 301 4.23 -6.71 -18.39
N VAL A 302 5.22 -6.58 -17.50
CA VAL A 302 5.84 -5.29 -17.14
C VAL A 302 6.53 -4.65 -18.34
N LEU A 303 7.30 -5.40 -19.12
CA LEU A 303 7.95 -4.92 -20.34
C LEU A 303 6.92 -4.41 -21.37
N ARG A 304 5.83 -5.15 -21.57
CA ARG A 304 4.72 -4.74 -22.45
C ARG A 304 4.08 -3.44 -21.99
N LEU A 305 3.84 -3.28 -20.69
CA LEU A 305 3.30 -2.05 -20.11
C LEU A 305 4.24 -0.86 -20.35
N LEU A 306 5.54 -1.06 -20.14
CA LEU A 306 6.58 -0.05 -20.40
C LEU A 306 6.88 0.17 -21.89
N LYS A 307 6.22 -0.57 -22.79
CA LYS A 307 6.46 -0.56 -24.25
C LYS A 307 7.92 -0.85 -24.60
N LEU A 308 8.56 -1.71 -23.83
CA LEU A 308 9.93 -2.15 -24.06
C LEU A 308 9.95 -3.45 -24.88
N PRO A 309 11.02 -3.73 -25.65
CA PRO A 309 11.17 -5.00 -26.35
C PRO A 309 11.11 -6.17 -25.38
N VAL A 310 10.35 -7.21 -25.73
CA VAL A 310 10.31 -8.46 -24.97
C VAL A 310 11.31 -9.43 -25.62
N PRO A 311 12.39 -9.82 -24.91
CA PRO A 311 13.34 -10.80 -25.44
C PRO A 311 12.66 -12.15 -25.68
N ASP A 312 12.97 -12.79 -26.81
CA ASP A 312 12.44 -14.11 -27.12
C ASP A 312 13.10 -15.15 -26.20
N LYS A 313 12.35 -15.61 -25.20
CA LYS A 313 12.75 -16.70 -24.31
C LYS A 313 11.71 -17.80 -24.40
N SER A 314 12.02 -18.84 -25.16
CA SER A 314 11.19 -20.03 -25.23
C SER A 314 11.36 -20.89 -23.97
N ARG A 315 10.25 -21.24 -23.32
CA ARG A 315 10.22 -22.35 -22.35
C ARG A 315 10.53 -23.65 -23.10
N LYS A 316 11.71 -24.24 -22.89
CA LYS A 316 11.97 -25.62 -23.31
C LYS A 316 10.95 -26.50 -22.55
N ARG A 317 9.93 -26.95 -23.27
CA ARG A 317 8.94 -27.90 -22.76
C ARG A 317 9.57 -29.28 -22.63
#